data_AF-A0A2N1SAH6-F1
#
_entry.id   AF-A0A2N1SAH6-F1
#
_cell.length_a   1.000
_cell.length_b   1.000
_cell.length_c   1.000
_cell.angle_alpha   90.00
_cell.angle_beta   90.00
_cell.angle_gamma   90.00
#
_symmetry.space_group_name_H-M   'P 1'
#
loop_
_entity.id
_entity.type
_entity.pdbx_description
1 polymer ?
#
loop_
_entity_poly.entity_id
_entity_poly.type
_entity_poly.pdbx_seq_one_letter_code
_entity_poly.pdbx_strand_id
1 'polypeptide(L)'
;MKAYHYTVSDRIASIRKHGIKLAGAGVLGLEKHAVWFSTNPVYETTACKAGTSSLQGMIDFGFTPVRFVVDREMFDWKYHKAHSGIKSAIARGLEEAGKQTNANPSEWFAVYEPVKEWLAIEVYRNGQWVELEEDEIENLAKQKTPFPLPIDEDEGFTISMSVGEFLSQMRRAG
;
A
#
# COMPACT_ATOMS: atom_id res chain seq x y z
N MET A 1 3.73 -0.86 17.80
CA MET A 1 2.78 0.17 17.34
C MET A 1 1.79 -0.45 16.36
N LYS A 2 0.49 -0.20 16.54
CA LYS A 2 -0.56 -0.72 15.64
C LYS A 2 -0.55 0.04 14.31
N ALA A 3 -0.47 -0.68 13.20
CA ALA A 3 -0.55 -0.11 11.85
C ALA A 3 -1.18 -1.09 10.86
N TYR A 4 -1.44 -0.59 9.65
CA TYR A 4 -2.24 -1.26 8.64
C TYR A 4 -1.49 -1.32 7.31
N HIS A 5 -1.41 -2.51 6.73
CA HIS A 5 -1.02 -2.69 5.34
C HIS A 5 -2.28 -2.86 4.49
N TYR A 6 -2.65 -1.82 3.75
CA TYR A 6 -3.84 -1.78 2.91
C TYR A 6 -3.59 -2.45 1.55
N THR A 7 -4.47 -3.37 1.15
CA THR A 7 -4.37 -4.13 -0.10
C THR A 7 -5.76 -4.60 -0.56
N VAL A 8 -5.82 -5.62 -1.43
CA VAL A 8 -7.06 -6.22 -1.93
C VAL A 8 -7.06 -7.73 -1.76
N SER A 9 -8.26 -8.34 -1.74
CA SER A 9 -8.48 -9.78 -1.49
C SER A 9 -7.58 -10.71 -2.32
N ASP A 10 -7.32 -10.37 -3.57
CA ASP A 10 -6.48 -11.13 -4.50
C ASP A 10 -5.04 -11.33 -4.02
N ARG A 11 -4.57 -10.46 -3.12
CA ARG A 11 -3.23 -10.54 -2.55
C ARG A 11 -3.16 -11.45 -1.32
N ILE A 12 -4.30 -11.81 -0.71
CA ILE A 12 -4.34 -12.65 0.50
C ILE A 12 -3.55 -13.94 0.30
N ALA A 13 -3.79 -14.69 -0.78
CA ALA A 13 -3.11 -15.97 -1.02
C ALA A 13 -1.59 -15.82 -1.10
N SER A 14 -1.12 -14.78 -1.81
CA SER A 14 0.31 -14.49 -1.96
C SER A 14 0.93 -14.07 -0.62
N ILE A 15 0.30 -13.14 0.08
CA ILE A 15 0.77 -12.62 1.38
C ILE A 15 0.81 -13.74 2.42
N ARG A 16 -0.22 -14.61 2.48
CA ARG A 16 -0.21 -15.77 3.37
C ARG A 16 0.95 -16.72 3.10
N LYS A 17 1.28 -16.94 1.83
CA LYS A 17 2.34 -17.88 1.43
C LYS A 17 3.75 -17.31 1.61
N HIS A 18 3.92 -16.01 1.35
CA HIS A 18 5.24 -15.40 1.21
C HIS A 18 5.55 -14.27 2.21
N GLY A 19 4.55 -13.82 2.95
CA GLY A 19 4.57 -12.56 3.69
C GLY A 19 4.28 -11.35 2.79
N ILE A 20 4.07 -10.21 3.41
CA ILE A 20 4.00 -8.90 2.76
C ILE A 20 5.42 -8.59 2.26
N LYS A 21 5.56 -8.43 0.95
CA LYS A 21 6.86 -8.28 0.29
C LYS A 21 7.32 -6.82 0.26
N LEU A 22 8.63 -6.64 0.12
CA LEU A 22 9.21 -5.32 -0.07
C LEU A 22 8.74 -4.72 -1.40
N ALA A 23 8.38 -3.44 -1.37
CA ALA A 23 8.04 -2.66 -2.55
C ALA A 23 9.28 -2.42 -3.43
N GLY A 24 9.31 -2.98 -4.64
CA GLY A 24 10.30 -2.68 -5.68
C GLY A 24 9.84 -1.64 -6.71
N ALA A 25 8.54 -1.54 -6.96
CA ALA A 25 7.98 -0.62 -7.92
C ALA A 25 8.34 0.85 -7.61
N GLY A 26 9.00 1.52 -8.56
CA GLY A 26 9.38 2.94 -8.45
C GLY A 26 10.61 3.24 -7.61
N VAL A 27 11.26 2.23 -7.03
CA VAL A 27 12.53 2.40 -6.31
C VAL A 27 13.69 2.57 -7.29
N LEU A 28 14.49 3.62 -7.10
CA LEU A 28 15.55 4.00 -8.04
C LEU A 28 16.94 3.90 -7.42
N GLY A 29 17.86 3.23 -8.11
CA GLY A 29 19.29 3.20 -7.76
C GLY A 29 19.56 2.43 -6.47
N LEU A 30 20.08 3.11 -5.45
CA LEU A 30 20.47 2.51 -4.16
C LEU A 30 19.41 2.70 -3.06
N GLU A 31 18.19 3.10 -3.44
CA GLU A 31 17.10 3.28 -2.50
C GLU A 31 16.69 1.92 -1.90
N LYS A 32 16.48 1.89 -0.57
CA LYS A 32 16.05 0.69 0.15
C LYS A 32 14.59 0.40 -0.15
N HIS A 33 14.32 -0.79 -0.70
CA HIS A 33 12.97 -1.35 -0.75
C HIS A 33 12.37 -1.49 0.65
N ALA A 34 11.08 -1.24 0.80
CA ALA A 34 10.38 -1.26 2.08
C ALA A 34 8.99 -1.88 1.95
N VAL A 35 8.51 -2.52 3.02
CA VAL A 35 7.10 -2.79 3.23
C VAL A 35 6.47 -1.54 3.82
N TRP A 36 5.34 -1.10 3.26
CA TRP A 36 4.65 0.10 3.68
C TRP A 36 3.47 -0.20 4.58
N PHE A 37 3.36 0.58 5.65
CA PHE A 37 2.25 0.57 6.59
C PHE A 37 1.75 2.01 6.79
N SER A 38 0.49 2.14 7.16
CA SER A 38 -0.09 3.41 7.62
C SER A 38 -0.69 3.24 9.01
N THR A 39 -0.55 4.23 9.89
CA THR A 39 -1.27 4.27 11.18
C THR A 39 -2.69 4.80 11.03
N ASN A 40 -3.09 5.26 9.84
CA ASN A 40 -4.45 5.72 9.57
C ASN A 40 -5.44 4.56 9.75
N PRO A 41 -6.39 4.62 10.70
CA PRO A 41 -7.34 3.52 10.93
C PRO A 41 -8.55 3.55 10.00
N VAL A 42 -8.74 4.64 9.24
CA VAL A 42 -9.87 4.79 8.30
C VAL A 42 -9.50 4.19 6.96
N TYR A 43 -8.52 4.77 6.28
CA TYR A 43 -7.97 4.26 5.01
C TYR A 43 -6.80 5.12 4.57
N GLU A 44 -5.75 4.50 4.04
CA GLU A 44 -4.63 5.19 3.41
C GLU A 44 -4.88 5.33 1.90
N THR A 45 -5.16 6.55 1.43
CA THR A 45 -5.60 6.77 0.04
C THR A 45 -4.52 6.49 -1.00
N THR A 46 -3.25 6.53 -0.61
CA THR A 46 -2.14 6.15 -1.48
C THR A 46 -2.04 4.64 -1.73
N ALA A 47 -2.84 3.82 -1.04
CA ALA A 47 -2.95 2.39 -1.29
C ALA A 47 -3.93 2.06 -2.44
N CYS A 48 -4.62 3.06 -3.00
CA CYS A 48 -5.52 2.89 -4.14
C CYS A 48 -4.78 2.28 -5.35
N LYS A 49 -5.46 1.39 -6.07
CA LYS A 49 -4.92 0.77 -7.28
C LYS A 49 -5.15 1.66 -8.49
N ALA A 50 -4.37 1.44 -9.55
CA ALA A 50 -4.47 2.20 -10.79
C ALA A 50 -5.93 2.30 -11.28
N GLY A 51 -6.35 3.50 -11.67
CA GLY A 51 -7.74 3.78 -12.06
C GLY A 51 -8.68 4.14 -10.90
N THR A 52 -8.19 4.19 -9.65
CA THR A 52 -8.99 4.53 -8.47
C THR A 52 -8.28 5.60 -7.62
N SER A 53 -9.06 6.38 -6.87
CA SER A 53 -8.56 7.49 -6.04
C SER A 53 -9.16 7.54 -4.63
N SER A 54 -10.02 6.58 -4.30
CA SER A 54 -10.65 6.47 -2.98
C SER A 54 -11.02 5.02 -2.67
N LEU A 55 -11.28 4.73 -1.41
CA LEU A 55 -11.79 3.43 -0.97
C LEU A 55 -13.12 3.07 -1.65
N GLN A 56 -14.03 4.03 -1.81
CA GLN A 56 -15.27 3.80 -2.54
C GLN A 56 -15.00 3.53 -4.02
N GLY A 57 -14.10 4.29 -4.64
CA GLY A 57 -13.70 4.06 -6.02
C GLY A 57 -13.09 2.67 -6.25
N MET A 58 -12.34 2.14 -5.28
CA MET A 58 -11.87 0.75 -5.30
C MET A 58 -13.01 -0.26 -5.35
N ILE A 59 -14.02 -0.07 -4.50
CA ILE A 59 -15.21 -0.94 -4.42
C ILE A 59 -16.02 -0.86 -5.70
N ASP A 60 -16.27 0.36 -6.20
CA ASP A 60 -17.03 0.59 -7.43
C ASP A 60 -16.33 -0.02 -8.65
N PHE A 61 -14.99 -0.06 -8.63
CA PHE A 61 -14.17 -0.71 -9.65
C PHE A 61 -14.16 -2.25 -9.55
N GLY A 62 -14.73 -2.82 -8.47
CA GLY A 62 -14.83 -4.25 -8.26
C GLY A 62 -13.70 -4.86 -7.44
N PHE A 63 -12.87 -4.05 -6.78
CA PHE A 63 -11.93 -4.55 -5.78
C PHE A 63 -12.64 -4.84 -4.45
N THR A 64 -12.15 -5.86 -3.73
CA THR A 64 -12.50 -6.08 -2.33
C THR A 64 -11.34 -5.61 -1.46
N PRO A 65 -11.44 -4.43 -0.82
CA PRO A 65 -10.37 -3.89 0.02
C PRO A 65 -10.17 -4.72 1.27
N VAL A 66 -8.91 -5.03 1.58
CA VAL A 66 -8.51 -5.76 2.78
C VAL A 66 -7.31 -5.07 3.42
N ARG A 67 -7.08 -5.30 4.71
CA ARG A 67 -5.87 -4.83 5.37
C ARG A 67 -5.31 -5.86 6.34
N PHE A 68 -3.99 -5.90 6.43
CA PHE A 68 -3.28 -6.69 7.43
C PHE A 68 -2.95 -5.77 8.61
N VAL A 69 -3.41 -6.15 9.80
CA VAL A 69 -3.18 -5.41 11.03
C VAL A 69 -1.91 -5.93 11.68
N VAL A 70 -0.96 -5.06 11.98
CA VAL A 70 0.29 -5.44 12.65
C VAL A 70 0.47 -4.62 13.93
N ASP A 71 1.18 -5.17 14.90
CA ASP A 71 1.69 -4.42 16.05
C ASP A 71 3.17 -4.70 16.23
N ARG A 72 4.01 -3.81 15.68
CA ARG A 72 5.47 -3.96 15.71
C ARG A 72 6.18 -2.62 15.69
N GLU A 73 7.50 -2.66 15.87
CA GLU A 73 8.36 -1.51 15.62
C GLU A 73 8.57 -1.32 14.11
N MET A 74 8.54 -0.06 13.68
CA MET A 74 8.65 0.36 12.29
C MET A 74 9.33 1.72 12.23
N PHE A 75 9.90 2.05 11.06
CA PHE A 75 10.54 3.35 10.85
C PHE A 75 9.52 4.35 10.31
N ASP A 76 9.42 5.52 10.92
CA ASP A 76 8.58 6.59 10.39
C ASP A 76 9.12 7.14 9.06
N TRP A 77 8.27 7.90 8.37
CA TRP A 77 8.64 8.54 7.10
C TRP A 77 9.87 9.45 7.22
N LYS A 78 10.07 10.12 8.36
CA LYS A 78 11.23 10.98 8.60
C LYS A 78 12.52 10.18 8.61
N TYR A 79 12.54 9.05 9.32
CA TYR A 79 13.65 8.11 9.36
C TYR A 79 13.88 7.54 7.96
N HIS A 80 12.81 7.13 7.27
CA HIS A 80 12.92 6.58 5.92
C HIS A 80 13.63 7.57 4.98
N LYS A 81 13.18 8.83 4.92
CA LYS A 81 13.82 9.88 4.09
C LYS A 81 15.31 10.06 4.38
N ALA A 82 15.73 9.90 5.63
CA ALA A 82 17.12 10.09 6.03
C ALA A 82 18.01 8.86 5.75
N HIS A 83 17.45 7.65 5.72
CA HIS A 83 18.23 6.40 5.76
C HIS A 83 17.96 5.42 4.61
N SER A 84 16.95 5.66 3.77
CA SER A 84 16.62 4.78 2.65
C SER A 84 17.46 5.07 1.41
N GLY A 85 18.02 6.26 1.28
CA GLY A 85 18.67 6.69 0.03
C GLY A 85 17.69 7.25 -1.02
N ILE A 86 16.41 7.40 -0.68
CA ILE A 86 15.43 8.11 -1.51
C ILE A 86 15.92 9.53 -1.83
N LYS A 87 15.82 9.93 -3.09
CA LYS A 87 16.17 11.29 -3.51
C LYS A 87 15.15 12.28 -2.96
N SER A 88 15.61 13.42 -2.45
CA SER A 88 14.74 14.45 -1.86
C SER A 88 13.62 14.92 -2.81
N ALA A 89 13.89 15.00 -4.11
CA ALA A 89 12.89 15.34 -5.12
C ALA A 89 11.77 14.30 -5.24
N ILE A 90 12.12 13.01 -5.14
CA ILE A 90 11.14 11.91 -5.16
C ILE A 90 10.34 11.91 -3.85
N ALA A 91 11.01 11.99 -2.70
CA ALA A 91 10.36 12.07 -1.40
C ALA A 91 9.34 13.23 -1.33
N ARG A 92 9.70 14.41 -1.84
CA ARG A 92 8.79 15.56 -1.95
C ARG A 92 7.61 15.27 -2.88
N GLY A 93 7.86 14.66 -4.04
CA GLY A 93 6.80 14.28 -4.97
C GLY A 93 5.79 13.29 -4.36
N LEU A 94 6.28 12.31 -3.58
CA LEU A 94 5.42 11.37 -2.87
C LEU A 94 4.56 12.11 -1.82
N GLU A 95 5.15 12.99 -1.02
CA GLU A 95 4.41 13.80 -0.04
C GLU A 95 3.36 14.71 -0.69
N GLU A 96 3.71 15.37 -1.80
CA GLU A 96 2.79 16.25 -2.53
C GLU A 96 1.61 15.47 -3.11
N ALA A 97 1.89 14.33 -3.77
CA ALA A 97 0.83 13.50 -4.33
C ALA A 97 -0.04 12.85 -3.25
N GLY A 98 0.55 12.41 -2.13
CA GLY A 98 -0.22 11.94 -0.97
C GLY A 98 -1.14 13.03 -0.41
N LYS A 99 -0.65 14.26 -0.24
CA LYS A 99 -1.49 15.38 0.23
C LYS A 99 -2.63 15.70 -0.73
N GLN A 100 -2.42 15.58 -2.04
CA GLN A 100 -3.48 15.76 -3.05
C GLN A 100 -4.59 14.70 -2.93
N THR A 101 -4.28 13.50 -2.43
CA THR A 101 -5.27 12.45 -2.14
C THR A 101 -5.71 12.43 -0.68
N ASN A 102 -5.43 13.47 0.09
CA ASN A 102 -5.75 13.57 1.52
C ASN A 102 -5.06 12.54 2.43
N ALA A 103 -3.94 11.97 1.98
CA ALA A 103 -3.04 11.17 2.80
C ALA A 103 -2.14 12.05 3.68
N ASN A 104 -1.71 11.49 4.80
CA ASN A 104 -0.85 12.17 5.76
C ASN A 104 0.50 11.46 5.89
N PRO A 105 1.61 12.04 5.37
CA PRO A 105 2.93 11.42 5.45
C PRO A 105 3.46 11.13 6.86
N SER A 106 2.91 11.77 7.89
CA SER A 106 3.27 11.43 9.29
C SER A 106 2.68 10.09 9.76
N GLU A 107 1.74 9.52 8.99
CA GLU A 107 1.15 8.22 9.24
C GLU A 107 1.87 7.10 8.48
N TRP A 108 2.86 7.41 7.64
CA TRP A 108 3.57 6.42 6.82
C TRP A 108 4.75 5.80 7.56
N PHE A 109 4.79 4.48 7.55
CA PHE A 109 5.82 3.68 8.20
C PHE A 109 6.39 2.63 7.25
N ALA A 110 7.67 2.34 7.44
CA ALA A 110 8.46 1.44 6.61
C ALA A 110 9.08 0.31 7.45
N VAL A 111 9.13 -0.89 6.87
CA VAL A 111 9.93 -2.03 7.34
C VAL A 111 10.83 -2.49 6.20
N TYR A 112 12.13 -2.69 6.45
CA TYR A 112 13.11 -3.04 5.42
C TYR A 112 13.32 -4.55 5.25
N GLU A 113 12.35 -5.34 5.71
CA GLU A 113 12.30 -6.80 5.59
C GLU A 113 10.86 -7.27 5.33
N PRO A 114 10.64 -8.43 4.70
CA PRO A 114 9.30 -8.99 4.53
C PRO A 114 8.58 -9.22 5.86
N VAL A 115 7.27 -8.98 5.90
CA VAL A 115 6.46 -9.16 7.11
C VAL A 115 5.59 -10.40 7.00
N LYS A 116 5.80 -11.38 7.89
CA LYS A 116 5.08 -12.67 7.91
C LYS A 116 4.11 -12.82 9.08
N GLU A 117 4.12 -11.87 10.00
CA GLU A 117 3.32 -11.89 11.21
C GLU A 117 2.37 -10.69 11.19
N TRP A 118 1.11 -10.95 11.49
CA TRP A 118 0.04 -9.97 11.63
C TRP A 118 -0.92 -10.43 12.73
N LEU A 119 -1.60 -9.48 13.34
CA LEU A 119 -2.61 -9.72 14.37
C LEU A 119 -3.93 -10.19 13.76
N ALA A 120 -4.33 -9.58 12.65
CA ALA A 120 -5.61 -9.83 12.00
C ALA A 120 -5.54 -9.51 10.50
N ILE A 121 -6.45 -10.11 9.74
CA ILE A 121 -6.79 -9.68 8.38
C ILE A 121 -8.21 -9.13 8.44
N GLU A 122 -8.40 -7.90 8.01
CA GLU A 122 -9.70 -7.24 8.03
C GLU A 122 -10.15 -6.93 6.60
N VAL A 123 -11.45 -7.02 6.34
CA VAL A 123 -12.09 -6.65 5.07
C VAL A 123 -12.97 -5.44 5.26
N TYR A 124 -13.03 -4.56 4.27
CA TYR A 124 -13.94 -3.43 4.31
C TYR A 124 -15.32 -3.82 3.79
N ARG A 125 -16.34 -3.80 4.65
CA ARG A 125 -17.74 -4.11 4.31
C ARG A 125 -18.67 -3.18 5.06
N ASN A 126 -19.72 -2.70 4.39
CA ASN A 126 -20.76 -1.86 4.99
C ASN A 126 -20.24 -0.64 5.76
N GLY A 127 -19.17 -0.01 5.26
CA GLY A 127 -18.59 1.19 5.88
C GLY A 127 -17.63 0.92 7.04
N GLN A 128 -17.30 -0.34 7.32
CA GLN A 128 -16.48 -0.73 8.46
C GLN A 128 -15.41 -1.77 8.07
N TRP A 129 -14.31 -1.75 8.81
CA TRP A 129 -13.32 -2.82 8.78
C TRP A 129 -13.77 -3.93 9.73
N VAL A 130 -13.89 -5.14 9.20
CA VAL A 130 -14.35 -6.33 9.93
C VAL A 130 -13.24 -7.38 9.86
N GLU A 131 -12.84 -7.91 11.02
CA GLU A 131 -11.90 -9.03 11.10
C GLU A 131 -12.48 -10.26 10.42
N LEU A 132 -11.66 -10.92 9.60
CA LEU A 132 -12.03 -12.12 8.86
C LEU A 132 -11.73 -13.37 9.69
N GLU A 133 -12.68 -14.30 9.71
CA GLU A 133 -12.44 -15.66 10.16
C GLU A 133 -11.67 -16.48 9.11
N GLU A 134 -11.05 -17.59 9.51
CA GLU A 134 -10.17 -18.39 8.63
C GLU A 134 -10.88 -18.91 7.38
N ASP A 135 -12.14 -19.33 7.48
CA ASP A 135 -12.94 -19.79 6.35
C ASP A 135 -13.25 -18.66 5.36
N GLU A 136 -13.51 -17.45 5.85
CA GLU A 136 -13.66 -16.27 5.01
C GLU A 136 -12.36 -15.87 4.33
N ILE A 137 -11.23 -15.95 5.03
CA ILE A 137 -9.88 -15.72 4.46
C ILE A 137 -9.65 -16.70 3.31
N GLU A 138 -9.92 -17.99 3.51
CA GLU A 138 -9.78 -19.01 2.47
C GLU A 138 -10.69 -18.74 1.26
N ASN A 139 -11.92 -18.31 1.51
CA ASN A 139 -12.88 -18.01 0.45
C ASN A 139 -12.45 -16.78 -0.36
N LEU A 140 -12.02 -15.70 0.29
CA LEU A 140 -11.52 -14.50 -0.38
C LEU A 140 -10.21 -14.75 -1.12
N ALA A 141 -9.32 -15.58 -0.57
CA ALA A 141 -8.04 -15.93 -1.22
C ALA A 141 -8.21 -16.70 -2.55
N LYS A 142 -9.38 -17.34 -2.75
CA LYS A 142 -9.74 -18.05 -3.99
C LYS A 142 -10.40 -17.13 -5.02
N GLN A 143 -10.90 -15.96 -4.60
CA GLN A 143 -11.50 -14.99 -5.50
C GLN A 143 -10.41 -14.33 -6.34
N LYS A 144 -10.76 -14.02 -7.59
CA LYS A 144 -9.95 -13.18 -8.45
C LYS A 144 -10.75 -11.95 -8.82
N THR A 145 -10.11 -10.79 -8.79
CA THR A 145 -10.67 -9.58 -9.34
C THR A 145 -10.93 -9.76 -10.83
N PRO A 146 -11.95 -9.08 -11.37
CA PRO A 146 -12.31 -9.18 -12.79
C PRO A 146 -11.17 -8.77 -13.74
N PHE A 147 -10.18 -8.05 -13.22
CA PHE A 147 -8.96 -7.71 -13.94
C PHE A 147 -7.76 -8.40 -13.28
N PRO A 148 -6.90 -9.09 -14.05
CA PRO A 148 -5.66 -9.60 -13.49
C PRO A 148 -4.79 -8.40 -13.08
N LEU A 149 -4.60 -8.24 -11.78
CA LEU A 149 -3.54 -7.37 -11.28
C LEU A 149 -2.20 -7.90 -11.84
N PRO A 150 -1.27 -7.02 -12.25
CA PRO A 150 0.05 -7.48 -12.67
C PRO A 150 0.63 -8.42 -11.62
N ILE A 151 1.09 -9.57 -12.09
CA ILE A 151 1.52 -10.70 -11.26
C ILE A 151 2.69 -10.29 -10.34
N ASP A 152 3.44 -9.27 -10.76
CA ASP A 152 4.65 -8.74 -10.14
C ASP A 152 4.55 -7.24 -9.75
N GLU A 153 3.35 -6.66 -9.64
CA GLU A 153 3.25 -5.35 -8.98
C GLU A 153 3.48 -5.56 -7.48
N ASP A 154 4.76 -5.39 -7.11
CA ASP A 154 5.25 -5.28 -5.75
C ASP A 154 4.29 -4.41 -4.92
N GLU A 155 4.08 -4.81 -3.67
CA GLU A 155 3.07 -4.27 -2.74
C GLU A 155 3.41 -2.86 -2.22
N GLY A 156 4.13 -2.10 -3.04
CA GLY A 156 4.49 -0.72 -2.87
C GLY A 156 3.36 0.22 -3.16
N PHE A 157 3.28 1.22 -2.29
CA PHE A 157 2.78 2.57 -2.51
C PHE A 157 2.69 2.92 -4.01
N THR A 158 1.55 2.61 -4.62
CA THR A 158 1.26 3.04 -5.97
C THR A 158 0.49 4.32 -5.80
N ILE A 159 1.22 5.44 -5.66
CA ILE A 159 0.59 6.73 -5.94
C ILE A 159 -0.08 6.56 -7.29
N SER A 160 -1.35 6.96 -7.40
CA SER A 160 -2.26 6.68 -8.52
C SER A 160 -1.82 7.30 -9.87
N MET A 161 -0.54 7.64 -10.00
CA MET A 161 0.16 7.96 -11.20
C MET A 161 1.31 6.96 -11.32
N SER A 162 1.35 6.23 -12.44
CA SER A 162 2.56 5.51 -12.81
C SER A 162 3.77 6.45 -12.70
N VAL A 163 4.95 5.92 -12.34
CA VAL A 163 6.20 6.69 -12.35
C VAL A 163 6.39 7.39 -13.71
N GLY A 164 5.87 6.79 -14.79
CA GLY A 164 5.80 7.40 -16.12
C GLY A 164 4.92 8.65 -16.20
N GLU A 165 3.73 8.66 -15.59
CA GLU A 165 2.84 9.82 -15.52
C GLU A 165 3.40 10.93 -14.62
N PHE A 166 4.04 10.56 -13.50
CA PHE A 166 4.73 11.50 -12.62
C PHE A 166 5.90 12.20 -13.34
N LEU A 167 6.75 11.42 -14.03
CA LEU A 167 7.85 11.96 -14.82
C LEU A 167 7.36 12.76 -16.04
N SER A 168 6.23 12.38 -16.63
CA SER A 168 5.60 13.10 -17.75
C SER A 168 5.03 14.46 -17.35
N GLN A 169 4.52 14.60 -16.11
CA GLN A 169 4.07 15.88 -15.58
C GLN A 169 5.25 16.79 -15.19
N MET A 170 6.31 16.23 -14.59
CA MET A 170 7.53 16.99 -14.26
C MET A 170 8.26 17.54 -15.50
N ARG A 171 8.20 16.86 -16.65
CA ARG A 171 8.73 17.38 -17.93
C ARG A 171 7.87 18.48 -18.57
N ARG A 172 6.60 18.61 -18.18
CA ARG A 172 5.68 19.63 -18.71
C ARG A 172 5.66 20.91 -17.85
N ALA A 173 6.25 20.87 -16.66
CA ALA A 173 6.36 21.99 -15.74
C ALA A 173 7.74 22.69 -15.77
N GLY A 174 8.56 22.42 -16.78
CA GLY A 174 9.86 23.05 -17.03
C GLY A 174 9.91 23.75 -18.37
#